data_AF-A0A7X6TSG3-F1
#
_entry.id   AF-A0A7X6TSG3-F1
#
_cell.length_a   1.000
_cell.length_b   1.000
_cell.length_c   1.000
_cell.angle_alpha   90.00
_cell.angle_beta   90.00
_cell.angle_gamma   90.00
#
_symmetry.space_group_name_H-M   'P 1'
#
loop_
_entity.id
_entity.type
_entity.pdbx_description
1 polymer ?
#
loop_
_entity_poly.entity_id
_entity_poly.type
_entity_poly.pdbx_seq_one_letter_code
_entity_poly.pdbx_strand_id
1 'polypeptide(L)'
;HKAYHRVTLKSNDHNRRENLMKTAKVIALLGFIFMSIAILNGFINGSFTQDGGELLRNPWGIVSLTDLFVGFALFLLWIFFREESLIIKLLWIPTMAMLGFLAAALYIFIQLVKSDGDWLKFFLGSKKDQLIQKEIQKKNTQLKQ
;
A
#
# COMPACT_ATOMS: atom_id res chain seq x y z
N HIS A 1 27.56 -23.86 -20.89
CA HIS A 1 26.71 -22.82 -21.52
C HIS A 1 25.36 -22.60 -20.82
N LYS A 2 24.46 -23.60 -20.69
CA LYS A 2 23.12 -23.45 -20.08
C LYS A 2 23.11 -23.02 -18.60
N ALA A 3 24.13 -23.38 -17.82
CA ALA A 3 24.22 -23.00 -16.40
C ALA A 3 24.54 -21.50 -16.21
N TYR A 4 25.54 -20.99 -16.94
CA TYR A 4 25.91 -19.57 -16.95
C TYR A 4 24.74 -18.67 -17.36
N HIS A 5 23.97 -19.09 -18.37
CA HIS A 5 22.80 -18.35 -18.82
C HIS A 5 21.70 -18.28 -17.74
N ARG A 6 21.53 -19.34 -16.93
CA ARG A 6 20.56 -19.35 -15.82
C ARG A 6 20.96 -18.42 -14.67
N VAL A 7 22.26 -18.37 -14.35
CA VAL A 7 22.79 -17.51 -13.28
C VAL A 7 22.64 -16.03 -13.63
N THR A 8 22.95 -15.67 -14.87
CA THR A 8 22.82 -14.28 -15.37
C THR A 8 21.35 -13.82 -15.43
N LEU A 9 20.41 -14.68 -15.84
CA LEU A 9 18.99 -14.33 -15.79
C LEU A 9 18.48 -14.15 -14.35
N LYS A 10 18.92 -15.00 -13.41
CA LYS A 10 18.52 -14.92 -12.00
C LYS A 10 19.06 -13.66 -11.31
N SER A 11 20.31 -13.27 -11.56
CA SER A 11 20.86 -12.03 -11.02
C SER A 11 20.18 -10.79 -11.61
N ASN A 12 19.87 -10.82 -12.92
CA ASN A 12 19.22 -9.69 -13.57
C ASN A 12 17.76 -9.50 -13.10
N ASP A 13 17.02 -10.59 -12.83
CA ASP A 13 15.68 -10.51 -12.20
C ASP A 13 15.75 -9.95 -10.78
N HIS A 14 16.73 -10.38 -9.98
CA HIS A 14 16.91 -9.86 -8.63
C HIS A 14 17.19 -8.34 -8.63
N ASN A 15 18.19 -7.90 -9.41
CA ASN A 15 18.54 -6.48 -9.55
C ASN A 15 17.36 -5.65 -10.08
N ARG A 16 16.58 -6.18 -11.03
CA ARG A 16 15.38 -5.52 -11.54
C ARG A 16 14.33 -5.33 -10.45
N ARG A 17 14.01 -6.37 -9.67
CA ARG A 17 13.02 -6.28 -8.57
C ARG A 17 13.43 -5.30 -7.50
N GLU A 18 14.72 -5.27 -7.17
CA GLU A 18 15.29 -4.32 -6.21
C GLU A 18 15.15 -2.87 -6.72
N ASN A 19 15.50 -2.61 -7.98
CA ASN A 19 15.36 -1.29 -8.58
C ASN A 19 13.89 -0.83 -8.63
N LEU A 20 12.95 -1.72 -8.97
CA LEU A 20 11.52 -1.40 -8.94
C LEU A 20 11.04 -1.03 -7.53
N MET A 21 11.51 -1.72 -6.49
CA MET A 21 11.17 -1.41 -5.09
C MET A 21 11.75 -0.05 -4.67
N LYS A 22 12.96 0.30 -5.13
CA LYS A 22 13.54 1.64 -4.92
C LYS A 22 12.67 2.71 -5.58
N THR A 23 12.26 2.51 -6.82
CA THR A 23 11.33 3.43 -7.52
C THR A 23 10.01 3.57 -6.77
N ALA A 24 9.42 2.47 -6.30
CA ALA A 24 8.18 2.50 -5.52
C ALA A 24 8.32 3.31 -4.22
N LYS A 25 9.46 3.20 -3.52
CA LYS A 25 9.75 4.02 -2.33
C LYS A 25 9.80 5.51 -2.66
N VAL A 26 10.45 5.88 -3.77
CA VAL A 26 10.51 7.27 -4.23
C VAL A 26 9.12 7.80 -4.57
N ILE A 27 8.31 7.03 -5.29
CA ILE A 27 6.93 7.43 -5.63
C ILE A 27 6.09 7.63 -4.35
N ALA A 28 6.16 6.69 -3.40
CA ALA A 28 5.43 6.81 -2.14
C ALA A 28 5.87 8.05 -1.34
N LEU A 29 7.18 8.35 -1.31
CA LEU A 29 7.72 9.53 -0.65
C LEU A 29 7.27 10.83 -1.33
N LEU A 30 7.31 10.87 -2.67
CA LEU A 30 6.80 12.02 -3.41
C LEU A 30 5.31 12.25 -3.14
N GLY A 31 4.50 11.18 -3.18
CA GLY A 31 3.08 11.26 -2.83
C GLY A 31 2.86 11.82 -1.42
N PHE A 32 3.65 11.37 -0.45
CA PHE A 32 3.61 11.90 0.92
C PHE A 32 3.93 13.40 0.97
N ILE A 33 4.97 13.85 0.26
CA ILE A 33 5.38 15.27 0.21
C ILE A 33 4.28 16.12 -0.44
N PHE A 34 3.78 15.71 -1.60
CA PHE A 34 2.72 16.42 -2.32
C PHE A 34 1.45 16.55 -1.48
N MET A 35 1.02 15.47 -0.83
CA MET A 35 -0.14 15.50 0.06
C MET A 35 0.08 16.42 1.26
N SER A 36 1.30 16.42 1.84
CA SER A 36 1.63 17.33 2.95
C SER A 36 1.51 18.79 2.54
N ILE A 37 2.03 19.14 1.35
CA ILE A 37 1.96 20.50 0.82
C ILE A 37 0.50 20.90 0.55
N ALA A 38 -0.30 20.01 -0.04
CA ALA A 38 -1.71 20.27 -0.33
C ALA A 38 -2.53 20.50 0.94
N ILE A 39 -2.31 19.68 1.98
CA ILE A 39 -2.96 19.83 3.28
C ILE A 39 -2.57 21.16 3.92
N LEU A 40 -1.27 21.50 3.95
CA LEU A 40 -0.80 22.78 4.48
C LEU A 40 -1.43 23.97 3.73
N ASN A 41 -1.51 23.89 2.40
CA ASN A 41 -2.15 24.92 1.59
C ASN A 41 -3.63 25.09 1.95
N GLY A 42 -4.36 23.98 2.10
CA GLY A 42 -5.77 23.99 2.52
C GLY A 42 -5.99 24.57 3.91
N PHE A 43 -5.08 24.32 4.87
CA PHE A 43 -5.15 24.91 6.20
C PHE A 43 -4.78 26.41 6.24
N ILE A 44 -3.86 26.86 5.36
CA ILE A 44 -3.42 28.26 5.33
C ILE A 44 -4.40 29.15 4.56
N ASN A 45 -4.90 28.68 3.42
CA ASN A 45 -5.67 29.50 2.48
C ASN A 45 -7.16 29.13 2.43
N GLY A 46 -7.56 27.99 3.00
CA GLY A 46 -8.93 27.48 2.93
C GLY A 46 -9.63 27.48 4.28
N SER A 47 -10.95 27.26 4.24
CA SER A 47 -11.79 27.06 5.41
C SER A 47 -12.50 25.72 5.27
N PHE A 48 -12.02 24.72 6.01
CA PHE A 48 -12.50 23.34 5.94
C PHE A 48 -14.04 23.23 5.99
N THR A 49 -14.69 24.01 6.86
CA THR A 49 -16.14 23.98 7.05
C THR A 49 -16.89 24.61 5.87
N GLN A 50 -16.37 25.70 5.31
CA GLN A 50 -17.02 26.43 4.22
C GLN A 50 -16.82 25.70 2.89
N ASP A 51 -15.56 25.37 2.58
CA ASP A 51 -15.18 24.69 1.33
C ASP A 51 -15.74 23.26 1.31
N GLY A 52 -15.73 22.56 2.45
CA GLY A 52 -16.34 21.25 2.60
C GLY A 52 -17.87 21.28 2.40
N GLY A 53 -18.53 22.33 2.89
CA GLY A 53 -19.96 22.54 2.67
C GLY A 53 -20.31 22.79 1.20
N GLU A 54 -19.45 23.50 0.47
CA GLU A 54 -19.60 23.72 -0.96
C GLU A 54 -19.42 22.43 -1.78
N LEU A 55 -18.43 21.60 -1.41
CA LEU A 55 -18.23 20.28 -2.00
C LEU A 55 -19.45 19.36 -1.82
N LEU A 56 -20.08 19.38 -0.64
CA LEU A 56 -21.27 18.57 -0.36
C LEU A 56 -22.53 19.06 -1.09
N ARG A 57 -22.56 20.32 -1.52
CA ARG A 57 -23.67 20.87 -2.34
C ARG A 57 -23.49 20.58 -3.82
N ASN A 58 -22.25 20.32 -4.26
CA ASN A 58 -21.93 19.95 -5.63
C ASN A 58 -22.07 18.43 -5.84
N PRO A 59 -22.88 17.96 -6.80
CA PRO A 59 -23.02 16.52 -7.07
C PRO A 59 -21.69 15.80 -7.35
N TRP A 60 -20.76 16.41 -8.07
CA TRP A 60 -19.43 15.84 -8.33
C TRP A 60 -18.54 15.86 -7.09
N GLY A 61 -18.74 16.83 -6.18
CA GLY A 61 -18.06 16.86 -4.88
C GLY A 61 -18.48 15.69 -4.00
N ILE A 62 -19.78 15.34 -3.99
CA ILE A 62 -20.29 14.14 -3.31
C ILE A 62 -19.68 12.86 -3.90
N VAL A 63 -19.63 12.74 -5.23
CA VAL A 63 -18.99 11.58 -5.90
C VAL A 63 -17.52 11.48 -5.50
N SER A 64 -16.78 12.58 -5.54
CA SER A 64 -15.35 12.60 -5.18
C SER A 64 -15.11 12.22 -3.71
N LEU A 65 -15.97 12.70 -2.79
CA LEU A 65 -15.93 12.31 -1.38
C LEU A 65 -16.25 10.82 -1.21
N THR A 66 -17.25 10.32 -1.94
CA THR A 66 -17.63 8.91 -1.90
C THR A 66 -16.47 8.03 -2.38
N ASP A 67 -15.87 8.38 -3.51
CA ASP A 67 -14.71 7.68 -4.07
C ASP A 67 -13.54 7.65 -3.09
N LEU A 68 -13.28 8.77 -2.41
CA LEU A 68 -12.25 8.89 -1.38
C LEU A 68 -12.50 7.92 -0.20
N PHE A 69 -13.71 7.93 0.37
CA PHE A 69 -14.04 7.10 1.53
C PHE A 69 -14.14 5.61 1.18
N VAL A 70 -14.68 5.26 0.01
CA VAL A 70 -14.64 3.88 -0.50
C VAL A 70 -13.20 3.43 -0.68
N GLY A 71 -12.33 4.29 -1.22
CA GLY A 71 -10.89 4.05 -1.30
C GLY A 71 -10.25 3.77 0.06
N PHE A 72 -10.58 4.55 1.08
CA PHE A 72 -10.10 4.31 2.45
C PHE A 72 -10.57 2.97 3.00
N ALA A 73 -11.83 2.61 2.80
CA ALA A 73 -12.38 1.33 3.26
C ALA A 73 -11.67 0.14 2.60
N LEU A 74 -11.47 0.18 1.28
CA LEU A 74 -10.74 -0.87 0.54
C LEU A 74 -9.29 -0.97 0.99
N PHE A 75 -8.64 0.16 1.24
CA PHE A 75 -7.25 0.18 1.70
C PHE A 75 -7.12 -0.34 3.14
N LEU A 76 -8.05 0.03 4.03
CA LEU A 76 -8.12 -0.51 5.38
C LEU A 76 -8.35 -2.03 5.35
N LEU A 77 -9.22 -2.54 4.48
CA LEU A 77 -9.40 -3.98 4.29
C LEU A 77 -8.08 -4.67 3.93
N TRP A 78 -7.29 -4.06 3.03
CA TRP A 78 -5.97 -4.57 2.68
C TRP A 78 -4.99 -4.55 3.88
N ILE A 79 -4.93 -3.46 4.66
CA ILE A 79 -4.12 -3.40 5.90
C ILE A 79 -4.55 -4.49 6.88
N PHE A 80 -5.86 -4.67 7.07
CA PHE A 80 -6.43 -5.68 7.96
C PHE A 80 -6.06 -7.10 7.56
N PHE A 81 -6.02 -7.38 6.26
CA PHE A 81 -5.56 -8.66 5.72
C PHE A 81 -4.05 -8.87 5.97
N ARG A 82 -3.26 -7.82 5.73
CA ARG A 82 -1.79 -7.88 5.74
C ARG A 82 -1.17 -7.97 7.14
N GLU A 83 -1.67 -7.19 8.09
CA GLU A 83 -1.13 -7.11 9.45
C GLU A 83 -1.64 -8.26 10.31
N GLU A 84 -0.86 -8.74 11.29
CA GLU A 84 -1.38 -9.68 12.32
C GLU A 84 -1.85 -8.95 13.55
N SER A 85 -1.10 -7.93 13.97
CA SER A 85 -1.39 -7.18 15.19
C SER A 85 -2.69 -6.41 15.06
N LEU A 86 -3.67 -6.77 15.90
CA LEU A 86 -4.93 -6.04 16.03
C LEU A 86 -4.70 -4.58 16.44
N ILE A 87 -3.67 -4.32 17.25
CA ILE A 87 -3.32 -2.95 17.68
C ILE A 87 -2.91 -2.11 16.48
N ILE A 88 -2.05 -2.63 15.60
CA ILE A 88 -1.60 -1.90 14.40
C ILE A 88 -2.80 -1.65 13.48
N LYS A 89 -3.70 -2.62 13.30
CA LYS A 89 -4.92 -2.45 12.50
C LYS A 89 -5.81 -1.33 13.03
N LEU A 90 -6.10 -1.36 14.33
CA LEU A 90 -6.93 -0.36 15.00
C LEU A 90 -6.31 1.04 14.95
N LEU A 91 -4.98 1.14 15.04
CA LEU A 91 -4.28 2.42 14.94
C LEU A 91 -4.42 3.06 13.54
N TRP A 92 -4.44 2.26 12.48
CA TRP A 92 -4.55 2.79 11.12
C TRP A 92 -5.94 3.32 10.76
N ILE A 93 -7.01 2.88 11.44
CA ILE A 93 -8.37 3.36 11.19
C ILE A 93 -8.50 4.88 11.42
N PRO A 94 -8.26 5.44 12.62
CA PRO A 94 -8.37 6.88 12.85
C PRO A 94 -7.31 7.64 12.07
N THR A 95 -6.12 7.06 11.90
CA THR A 95 -5.03 7.67 11.13
C THR A 95 -5.44 7.91 9.67
N MET A 96 -6.11 6.94 9.04
CA MET A 96 -6.64 7.08 7.68
C MET A 96 -7.84 8.01 7.60
N ALA A 97 -8.73 7.99 8.60
CA ALA A 97 -9.87 8.89 8.63
C ALA A 97 -9.45 10.37 8.74
N MET A 98 -8.36 10.67 9.45
CA MET A 98 -7.88 12.03 9.67
C MET A 98 -6.91 12.52 8.59
N LEU A 99 -5.94 11.69 8.20
CA LEU A 99 -4.86 12.08 7.28
C LEU A 99 -5.09 11.61 5.84
N GLY A 100 -6.05 10.71 5.62
CA GLY A 100 -6.39 10.18 4.30
C GLY A 100 -5.20 9.55 3.56
N PHE A 101 -5.00 9.96 2.31
CA PHE A 101 -3.92 9.42 1.47
C PHE A 101 -2.51 9.79 1.95
N LEU A 102 -2.35 10.78 2.82
CA LEU A 102 -1.06 11.04 3.47
C LEU A 102 -0.64 9.84 4.34
N ALA A 103 -1.58 9.33 5.14
CA ALA A 103 -1.38 8.13 5.94
C ALA A 103 -1.16 6.88 5.06
N ALA A 104 -1.90 6.75 3.96
CA ALA A 104 -1.72 5.67 3.01
C ALA A 104 -0.30 5.66 2.40
N ALA A 105 0.19 6.82 1.96
CA ALA A 105 1.52 6.98 1.39
C ALA A 105 2.61 6.64 2.42
N LEU A 106 2.46 7.12 3.66
CA LEU A 106 3.37 6.80 4.76
C LEU A 106 3.38 5.29 5.06
N TYR A 107 2.19 4.66 5.12
CA TYR A 107 2.08 3.22 5.34
C TYR A 107 2.80 2.44 4.23
N ILE A 108 2.52 2.75 2.96
CA ILE A 108 3.19 2.11 1.82
C ILE A 108 4.71 2.27 1.93
N PHE A 109 5.19 3.47 2.22
CA PHE A 109 6.61 3.74 2.35
C PHE A 109 7.26 2.88 3.45
N ILE A 110 6.70 2.89 4.66
CA ILE A 110 7.18 2.08 5.79
C ILE A 110 7.24 0.61 5.40
N GLN A 111 6.18 0.11 4.77
CA GLN A 111 6.08 -1.29 4.41
C GLN A 111 7.01 -1.67 3.26
N LEU A 112 7.25 -0.79 2.28
CA LEU A 112 8.24 -0.99 1.22
C LEU A 112 9.66 -1.08 1.80
N VAL A 113 9.96 -0.27 2.82
CA VAL A 113 11.24 -0.33 3.54
C VAL A 113 11.38 -1.67 4.29
N LYS A 114 10.37 -2.07 5.06
CA LYS A 114 10.38 -3.36 5.81
C LYS A 114 10.41 -4.62 4.92
N SER A 115 9.97 -4.49 3.67
CA SER A 115 9.88 -5.63 2.75
C SER A 115 11.21 -5.99 2.10
N ASP A 116 12.23 -5.14 2.20
CA ASP A 116 13.62 -5.41 1.80
C ASP A 116 13.77 -6.08 0.42
N GLY A 117 13.10 -5.51 -0.60
CA GLY A 117 13.15 -6.01 -1.98
C GLY A 117 12.20 -7.16 -2.29
N ASP A 118 11.51 -7.73 -1.29
CA ASP A 118 10.54 -8.82 -1.47
C ASP A 118 9.11 -8.29 -1.66
N TRP A 119 8.64 -8.35 -2.91
CA TRP A 119 7.28 -7.96 -3.30
C TRP A 119 6.19 -8.82 -2.65
N LEU A 120 6.43 -10.11 -2.39
CA LEU A 120 5.43 -10.97 -1.73
C LEU A 120 5.28 -10.57 -0.27
N LYS A 121 6.40 -10.24 0.40
CA LYS A 121 6.39 -9.69 1.76
C LYS A 121 5.69 -8.32 1.79
N PHE A 122 5.82 -7.54 0.72
CA PHE A 122 5.08 -6.29 0.57
C PHE A 122 3.57 -6.54 0.42
N PHE A 123 3.09 -7.38 -0.47
CA PHE A 123 1.63 -7.49 -0.65
C PHE A 123 0.92 -8.32 0.43
N LEU A 124 1.55 -9.40 0.88
CA LEU A 124 0.92 -10.37 1.79
C LEU A 124 1.25 -10.09 3.25
N GLY A 125 2.33 -9.35 3.53
CA GLY A 125 2.82 -9.12 4.87
C GLY A 125 3.00 -10.43 5.62
N SER A 126 2.31 -10.54 6.75
CA SER A 126 2.35 -11.71 7.63
C SER A 126 1.74 -12.99 7.04
N LYS A 127 0.83 -12.86 6.07
CA LYS A 127 0.14 -14.00 5.47
C LYS A 127 0.97 -14.72 4.42
N LYS A 128 2.14 -14.18 4.07
CA LYS A 128 3.03 -14.74 3.06
C LYS A 128 3.33 -16.22 3.31
N ASP A 129 3.86 -16.55 4.49
CA ASP A 129 4.33 -17.91 4.76
C ASP A 129 3.17 -18.90 4.85
N GLN A 130 2.08 -18.50 5.50
CA GLN A 130 0.85 -19.31 5.60
C GLN A 130 0.30 -19.69 4.21
N LEU A 131 0.25 -18.73 3.28
CA LEU A 131 -0.26 -18.96 1.92
C LEU A 131 0.69 -19.79 1.07
N ILE A 132 2.00 -19.55 1.15
CA ILE A 132 3.00 -20.35 0.43
C ILE A 132 2.93 -21.82 0.88
N GLN A 133 2.86 -22.08 2.18
CA GLN A 133 2.75 -23.44 2.70
C GLN A 133 1.46 -24.13 2.25
N LYS A 134 0.35 -23.40 2.22
CA LYS A 134 -0.94 -23.92 1.73
C LYS A 134 -0.87 -24.34 0.27
N GLU A 135 -0.22 -23.56 -0.59
CA GLU A 135 -0.05 -23.89 -2.01
C GLU A 135 0.91 -25.07 -2.22
N ILE A 136 2.01 -25.15 -1.47
CA ILE A 136 2.92 -26.31 -1.50
C ILE A 136 2.18 -27.59 -1.11
N GLN A 137 1.41 -27.54 -0.02
CA GLN A 137 0.64 -28.69 0.44
C GLN A 137 -0.39 -29.14 -0.60
N LYS A 138 -1.12 -28.20 -1.20
CA LYS A 138 -2.09 -28.49 -2.26
C LYS A 138 -1.45 -29.22 -3.45
N LYS A 139 -0.28 -28.75 -3.89
CA LYS A 139 0.46 -29.35 -5.00
C LYS A 139 0.98 -30.76 -4.68
N ASN A 140 1.47 -30.96 -3.45
CA ASN A 140 1.92 -32.27 -2.99
C ASN A 140 0.78 -33.30 -2.91
N THR A 141 -0.42 -32.88 -2.54
CA THR A 141 -1.61 -33.75 -2.54
C THR A 141 -2.01 -34.14 -3.97
N GLN A 142 -1.97 -33.19 -4.91
CA GLN A 142 -2.29 -33.46 -6.33
C GLN A 142 -1.30 -34.43 -6.99
N LEU A 143 -0.02 -34.37 -6.64
CA LEU A 143 1.00 -35.27 -7.19
C LEU A 143 0.92 -36.71 -6.65
N LYS A 144 0.18 -36.93 -5.56
CA LYS A 144 -0.03 -38.25 -4.95
C LYS A 144 -1.31 -38.94 -5.43
N GLN A 145 -2.15 -38.24 -6.21
CA GLN A 145 -3.35 -38.76 -6.85
C GLN A 145 -3.03 -39.13 -8.30
#